data_AF-A0A2M7KRB3-F1
#
_entry.id   AF-A0A2M7KRB3-F1
#
_cell.length_a   1.000
_cell.length_b   1.000
_cell.length_c   1.000
_cell.angle_alpha   90.00
_cell.angle_beta   90.00
_cell.angle_gamma   90.00
#
_symmetry.space_group_name_H-M   'P 1'
#
loop_
_entity.id
_entity.type
_entity.pdbx_description
1 polymer ?
#
loop_
_entity_poly.entity_id
_entity_poly.type
_entity_poly.pdbx_seq_one_letter_code
_entity_poly.pdbx_strand_id
1 'polypeptide(L)'
;MDTRWYGSWVHVSLLVTVLLALTGVQVLQAQEAGTKGPGTVTLDLKDAGLGDALTEIGKQTQWEICASAELPGKVTLRVDSTAGETALDRAVQQCGSRWLRLYLVGKPTQQAPAWESKELIQFLMDQQRDRILHMPFEKQQGELLRNVFAFRPNGGDRGGPAGQLQAGGTFPWDPLRPFRAAEYHEQVDLSVQNGTLLSALDALWGASGYPVVAEEDLQGDVSVEAKQEALETVLDKLCTPLNLKWRRVYLVVPLEELNRDQVAQRMNQGWNMMWDSFFSLDAPARQKWLQWGISMLQSIPPAQVAQIRQSEFAPRMVEAATQLVTRLNPQQRREVAPLAQMLLSVFGGQ
;
A
#
# COMPACT_ATOMS: atom_id res chain seq x y z
N MET A 1 35.10 22.37 61.70
CA MET A 1 35.27 21.35 60.64
C MET A 1 33.89 20.96 60.16
N ASP A 2 33.79 20.57 58.89
CA ASP A 2 32.60 20.07 58.16
C ASP A 2 31.81 21.07 57.30
N THR A 3 32.48 21.50 56.23
CA THR A 3 31.91 21.82 54.94
C THR A 3 31.91 20.57 54.05
N ARG A 4 30.74 19.98 53.79
CA ARG A 4 30.47 19.05 52.67
C ARG A 4 29.01 18.62 52.75
N TRP A 5 28.11 19.21 51.98
CA TRP A 5 26.80 18.65 51.55
C TRP A 5 26.07 19.68 50.65
N TYR A 6 26.67 20.13 49.54
CA TYR A 6 25.99 20.98 48.54
C TYR A 6 26.51 20.75 47.11
N GLY A 7 26.92 19.51 46.80
CA GLY A 7 27.66 19.19 45.56
C GLY A 7 27.01 18.20 44.60
N SER A 8 25.74 17.82 44.75
CA SER A 8 25.17 16.72 43.93
C SER A 8 23.81 16.99 43.27
N TRP A 9 23.16 18.13 43.53
CA TRP A 9 21.84 18.42 42.95
C TRP A 9 21.87 19.33 41.71
N VAL A 10 22.94 20.12 41.52
CA VAL A 10 23.06 21.04 40.39
C VAL A 10 23.50 20.33 39.09
N HIS A 11 24.18 19.18 39.18
CA HIS A 11 24.64 18.44 38.00
C HIS A 11 23.60 17.46 37.44
N VAL A 12 22.63 17.00 38.25
CA VAL A 12 21.55 16.13 37.76
C VAL A 12 20.46 16.95 37.04
N SER A 13 20.14 18.14 37.52
CA SER A 13 19.18 19.02 36.82
C SER A 13 19.71 19.54 35.49
N LEU A 14 21.00 19.90 35.39
CA LEU A 14 21.56 20.38 34.12
C LEU A 14 21.67 19.26 33.06
N LEU A 15 21.96 18.02 33.47
CA LEU A 15 22.02 16.88 32.55
C LEU A 15 20.63 16.49 32.03
N VAL A 16 19.59 16.57 32.88
CA VAL A 16 18.20 16.29 32.49
C VAL A 16 17.63 17.40 31.59
N THR A 17 17.98 18.67 31.81
CA THR A 17 17.56 19.77 30.92
C THR A 17 18.28 19.73 29.57
N VAL A 18 19.55 19.32 29.51
CA VAL A 18 20.28 19.16 28.24
C VAL A 18 19.85 17.89 27.49
N LEU A 19 19.53 16.79 28.18
CA LEU A 19 18.93 15.61 27.54
C LEU A 19 17.50 15.87 27.03
N LEU A 20 16.69 16.65 27.74
CA LEU A 20 15.35 17.06 27.26
C LEU A 20 15.43 18.10 26.13
N ALA A 21 16.50 18.90 26.04
CA ALA A 21 16.72 19.80 24.91
C ALA A 21 17.25 19.08 23.66
N LEU A 22 17.92 17.93 23.81
CA LEU A 22 18.42 17.12 22.69
C LEU A 22 17.38 16.11 22.16
N THR A 23 16.42 15.68 22.97
CA THR A 23 15.28 14.84 22.53
C THR A 23 14.00 15.64 22.26
N GLY A 24 13.87 16.83 22.85
CA GLY A 24 12.65 17.65 22.77
C GLY A 24 12.50 18.52 21.52
N VAL A 25 13.55 18.67 20.68
CA VAL A 25 13.48 19.50 19.46
C VAL A 25 12.91 18.75 18.25
N GLN A 26 12.80 17.42 18.30
CA GLN A 26 12.20 16.65 17.19
C GLN A 26 10.70 16.40 17.31
N VAL A 27 10.07 16.68 18.46
CA VAL A 27 8.65 16.31 18.71
C VAL A 27 7.67 17.46 18.45
N LEU A 28 8.15 18.70 18.31
CA LEU A 28 7.28 19.88 18.16
C LEU A 28 6.96 20.29 16.71
N GLN A 29 7.39 19.53 15.70
CA GLN A 29 7.12 19.86 14.28
C GLN A 29 6.08 18.98 13.57
N ALA A 30 5.61 17.89 14.18
CA ALA A 30 4.60 17.02 13.55
C ALA A 30 3.16 17.59 13.63
N GLN A 31 2.94 18.68 14.36
CA GLN A 31 1.59 19.14 14.71
C GLN A 31 0.93 20.10 13.70
N GLU A 32 1.64 20.49 12.63
CA GLU A 32 1.13 21.35 11.53
C GLU A 32 1.09 20.65 10.15
N ALA A 33 1.18 19.32 10.08
CA ALA A 33 1.36 18.55 8.85
C ALA A 33 0.15 18.51 7.88
N GLY A 34 -0.82 19.41 8.01
CA GLY A 34 -2.06 19.42 7.22
C GLY A 34 -2.18 20.47 6.12
N THR A 35 -1.21 21.38 5.90
CA THR A 35 -1.48 22.56 5.02
C THR A 35 -0.36 23.04 4.12
N LYS A 36 0.83 22.43 4.13
CA LYS A 36 1.93 22.93 3.28
C LYS A 36 1.98 22.14 1.98
N GLY A 37 1.84 22.88 0.87
CA GLY A 37 1.87 22.37 -0.50
C GLY A 37 3.16 21.61 -0.83
N PRO A 38 3.39 21.22 -2.10
CA PRO A 38 4.58 20.45 -2.47
C PRO A 38 5.85 21.26 -2.16
N GLY A 39 6.43 21.05 -0.97
CA GLY A 39 7.60 21.78 -0.52
C GLY A 39 8.72 21.64 -1.54
N THR A 40 9.45 22.72 -1.79
CA THR A 40 10.64 22.65 -2.63
C THR A 40 11.84 22.22 -1.80
N VAL A 41 12.77 21.55 -2.46
CA VAL A 41 13.95 20.93 -1.85
C VAL A 41 15.18 21.40 -2.61
N THR A 42 16.19 21.85 -1.85
CA THR A 42 17.54 22.11 -2.34
C THR A 42 18.51 21.21 -1.58
N LEU A 43 19.17 20.31 -2.30
CA LEU A 43 20.10 19.32 -1.74
C LEU A 43 21.31 19.19 -2.65
N ASP A 44 22.48 19.04 -2.04
CA ASP A 44 23.72 18.64 -2.71
C ASP A 44 24.36 17.53 -1.88
N LEU A 45 23.94 16.30 -2.15
CA LEU A 45 24.36 15.09 -1.46
C LEU A 45 25.29 14.29 -2.38
N LYS A 46 26.41 13.85 -1.84
CA LYS A 46 27.37 13.00 -2.53
C LYS A 46 27.61 11.73 -1.73
N ASP A 47 27.30 10.58 -2.33
CA ASP A 47 27.52 9.26 -1.74
C ASP A 47 26.88 9.09 -0.34
N ALA A 48 25.74 9.75 -0.10
CA ALA A 48 25.01 9.70 1.16
C ALA A 48 24.12 8.45 1.25
N GLY A 49 23.81 7.96 2.44
CA GLY A 49 22.82 6.89 2.59
C GLY A 49 21.43 7.36 2.16
N LEU A 50 20.60 6.46 1.60
CA LEU A 50 19.23 6.84 1.23
C LEU A 50 18.44 7.37 2.44
N GLY A 51 18.58 6.74 3.61
CA GLY A 51 17.93 7.20 4.85
C GLY A 51 18.29 8.65 5.23
N ASP A 52 19.55 9.05 5.02
CA ASP A 52 20.01 10.43 5.26
C ASP A 52 19.36 11.40 4.26
N ALA A 53 19.32 11.03 2.98
CA ALA A 53 18.67 11.83 1.94
C ALA A 53 17.17 12.02 2.23
N LEU A 54 16.47 10.96 2.64
CA LEU A 54 15.06 11.02 3.03
C LEU A 54 14.86 11.91 4.26
N THR A 55 15.75 11.82 5.25
CA THR A 55 15.70 12.67 6.44
C THR A 55 15.83 14.15 6.08
N GLU A 56 16.75 14.51 5.18
CA GLU A 56 16.91 15.90 4.73
C GLU A 56 15.73 16.39 3.89
N ILE A 57 15.16 15.55 3.02
CA ILE A 57 13.92 15.86 2.31
C ILE A 57 12.80 16.14 3.32
N GLY A 58 12.58 15.22 4.28
CA GLY A 58 11.54 15.34 5.30
C GLY A 58 11.66 16.61 6.15
N LYS A 59 12.89 17.03 6.50
CA LYS A 59 13.12 18.29 7.21
C LYS A 59 12.71 19.52 6.40
N GLN A 60 13.05 19.56 5.11
CA GLN A 60 12.75 20.72 4.25
C GLN A 60 11.26 20.79 3.88
N THR A 61 10.63 19.65 3.64
CA THR A 61 9.22 19.57 3.25
C THR A 61 8.25 19.47 4.42
N GLN A 62 8.77 19.17 5.62
CA GLN A 62 7.99 18.80 6.81
C GLN A 62 7.09 17.57 6.57
N TRP A 63 7.51 16.68 5.68
CA TRP A 63 6.77 15.45 5.38
C TRP A 63 7.08 14.35 6.37
N GLU A 64 6.05 13.57 6.68
CA GLU A 64 6.23 12.29 7.32
C GLU A 64 6.67 11.26 6.29
N ILE A 65 7.89 10.74 6.45
CA ILE A 65 8.45 9.70 5.60
C ILE A 65 8.65 8.45 6.44
N CYS A 66 7.85 7.42 6.16
CA CYS A 66 7.96 6.10 6.76
C CYS A 66 8.85 5.24 5.86
N ALA A 67 10.10 5.06 6.26
CA ALA A 67 11.10 4.33 5.49
C ALA A 67 11.42 2.99 6.13
N SER A 68 11.70 1.98 5.31
CA SER A 68 12.23 0.71 5.82
C SER A 68 13.58 0.93 6.51
N ALA A 69 13.83 0.22 7.62
CA ALA A 69 15.13 0.28 8.29
C ALA A 69 16.31 -0.18 7.40
N GLU A 70 16.02 -1.06 6.43
CA GLU A 70 17.02 -1.68 5.54
C GLU A 70 16.95 -1.10 4.12
N LEU A 71 17.06 0.23 3.99
CA LEU A 71 17.13 0.85 2.67
C LEU A 71 18.52 0.64 2.02
N PRO A 72 18.57 0.06 0.81
CA PRO A 72 19.82 -0.22 0.12
C PRO A 72 20.44 1.05 -0.48
N GLY A 73 21.76 0.98 -0.70
CA GLY A 73 22.45 1.87 -1.62
C GLY A 73 22.81 3.25 -1.08
N LYS A 74 23.44 4.01 -1.96
CA LYS A 74 23.89 5.39 -1.72
C LYS A 74 23.34 6.29 -2.82
N VAL A 75 23.10 7.54 -2.46
CA VAL A 75 22.51 8.56 -3.31
C VAL A 75 23.55 9.64 -3.60
N THR A 76 23.67 10.01 -4.86
CA THR A 76 24.29 11.27 -5.27
C THR A 76 23.20 12.12 -5.91
N LEU A 77 22.73 13.12 -5.18
CA LEU A 77 21.58 13.94 -5.56
C LEU A 77 21.95 15.42 -5.46
N ARG A 78 21.89 16.10 -6.60
CA ARG A 78 21.95 17.56 -6.67
C ARG A 78 20.63 18.07 -7.25
N VAL A 79 19.88 18.78 -6.42
CA VAL A 79 18.60 19.41 -6.78
C VAL A 79 18.57 20.81 -6.21
N ASP A 80 17.98 21.74 -6.95
CA ASP A 80 17.82 23.12 -6.53
C ASP A 80 16.35 23.53 -6.72
N SER A 81 15.74 24.02 -5.64
CA SER A 81 14.33 24.42 -5.56
C SER A 81 13.38 23.45 -6.29
N THR A 82 13.64 22.15 -6.16
CA THR A 82 12.92 21.10 -6.88
C THR A 82 11.73 20.64 -6.05
N ALA A 83 10.58 20.34 -6.67
CA ALA A 83 9.43 19.79 -5.96
C ALA A 83 9.84 18.54 -5.16
N GLY A 84 9.40 18.44 -3.91
CA GLY A 84 9.86 17.40 -2.99
C GLY A 84 9.60 15.97 -3.49
N GLU A 85 8.49 15.73 -4.20
CA GLU A 85 8.15 14.39 -4.71
C GLU A 85 9.10 14.02 -5.86
N THR A 86 9.50 15.01 -6.67
CA THR A 86 10.52 14.83 -7.71
C THR A 86 11.90 14.57 -7.11
N ALA A 87 12.25 15.24 -6.00
CA ALA A 87 13.50 14.97 -5.28
C ALA A 87 13.49 13.57 -4.63
N LEU A 88 12.37 13.19 -4.01
CA LEU A 88 12.13 11.87 -3.43
C LEU A 88 12.25 10.76 -4.49
N ASP A 89 11.57 10.92 -5.62
CA ASP A 89 11.61 9.96 -6.72
C ASP A 89 13.03 9.75 -7.25
N ARG A 90 13.79 10.84 -7.45
CA ARG A 90 15.21 10.76 -7.87
C ARG A 90 16.08 10.03 -6.86
N ALA A 91 15.90 10.28 -5.56
CA ALA A 91 16.67 9.60 -4.52
C ALA A 91 16.35 8.09 -4.48
N VAL A 92 15.06 7.77 -4.44
CA VAL A 92 14.53 6.41 -4.31
C VAL A 92 14.88 5.54 -5.53
N GLN A 93 14.83 6.09 -6.74
CA GLN A 93 15.16 5.36 -7.97
C GLN A 93 16.64 4.94 -8.05
N GLN A 94 17.58 5.76 -7.55
CA GLN A 94 19.01 5.44 -7.55
C GLN A 94 19.35 4.19 -6.72
N CYS A 95 18.50 3.90 -5.73
CA CYS A 95 18.74 2.84 -4.76
C CYS A 95 17.93 1.56 -5.02
N GLY A 96 17.15 1.49 -6.11
CA GLY A 96 16.28 0.34 -6.35
C GLY A 96 15.13 0.24 -5.34
N SER A 97 14.66 1.37 -4.84
CA SER A 97 13.51 1.45 -3.92
C SER A 97 12.26 1.96 -4.65
N ARG A 98 11.12 1.96 -3.95
CA ARG A 98 9.84 2.53 -4.40
C ARG A 98 9.22 3.34 -3.27
N TRP A 99 8.36 4.27 -3.64
CA TRP A 99 7.62 5.07 -2.69
C TRP A 99 6.13 5.15 -3.06
N LEU A 100 5.29 5.39 -2.05
CA LEU A 100 3.86 5.58 -2.18
C LEU A 100 3.42 6.71 -1.25
N ARG A 101 2.64 7.66 -1.78
CA ARG A 101 1.93 8.64 -0.97
C ARG A 101 0.61 8.06 -0.50
N LEU A 102 0.31 8.23 0.78
CA LEU A 102 -0.97 7.87 1.37
C LEU A 102 -1.42 8.91 2.39
N TYR A 103 -2.69 8.83 2.76
CA TYR A 103 -3.32 9.69 3.76
C TYR A 103 -3.87 8.84 4.90
N LEU A 104 -3.44 9.16 6.11
CA LEU A 104 -3.92 8.55 7.34
C LEU A 104 -4.88 9.50 8.03
N VAL A 105 -6.07 9.02 8.37
CA VAL A 105 -7.11 9.76 9.10
C VAL A 105 -7.21 9.21 10.52
N GLY A 106 -7.13 10.07 11.53
CA GLY A 106 -7.09 9.66 12.93
C GLY A 106 -7.68 10.71 13.86
N LYS A 107 -7.90 10.33 15.12
CA LYS A 107 -8.23 11.31 16.16
C LYS A 107 -7.04 12.26 16.41
N PRO A 108 -7.30 13.48 16.88
CA PRO A 108 -6.25 14.37 17.36
C PRO A 108 -5.62 13.77 18.61
N THR A 109 -4.53 13.04 18.45
CA THR A 109 -3.74 12.46 19.54
C THR A 109 -2.48 13.29 19.77
N GLN A 110 -1.96 13.30 20.99
CA GLN A 110 -0.69 13.99 21.30
C GLN A 110 0.52 13.31 20.64
N GLN A 111 0.40 12.03 20.30
CA GLN A 111 1.44 11.28 19.64
C GLN A 111 0.79 10.30 18.65
N ALA A 112 0.88 10.62 17.37
CA ALA A 112 0.49 9.70 16.32
C ALA A 112 1.36 8.43 16.41
N PRO A 113 0.83 7.25 16.07
CA PRO A 113 1.63 6.03 16.04
C PRO A 113 2.79 6.21 15.06
N ALA A 114 4.00 5.94 15.56
CA ALA A 114 5.19 5.85 14.74
C ALA A 114 5.15 4.48 14.04
N TRP A 115 4.74 4.48 12.78
CA TRP A 115 4.64 3.25 12.00
C TRP A 115 6.02 2.81 11.51
N GLU A 116 6.37 1.56 11.76
CA GLU A 116 7.41 0.89 10.98
C GLU A 116 6.87 0.57 9.58
N SER A 117 7.73 0.59 8.56
CA SER A 117 7.29 0.41 7.17
C SER A 117 6.54 -0.90 6.94
N LYS A 118 6.95 -1.98 7.62
CA LYS A 118 6.33 -3.31 7.53
C LYS A 118 4.93 -3.32 8.16
N GLU A 119 4.76 -2.61 9.26
CA GLU A 119 3.46 -2.49 9.95
C GLU A 119 2.49 -1.68 9.10
N LEU A 120 2.95 -0.58 8.50
CA LEU A 120 2.12 0.24 7.61
C LEU A 120 1.70 -0.53 6.35
N ILE A 121 2.59 -1.34 5.75
CA ILE A 121 2.23 -2.19 4.61
C ILE A 121 1.18 -3.22 5.02
N GLN A 122 1.35 -3.90 6.15
CA GLN A 122 0.40 -4.89 6.63
C GLN A 122 -0.97 -4.25 6.90
N PHE A 123 -0.97 -3.10 7.57
CA PHE A 123 -2.18 -2.32 7.80
C PHE A 123 -2.87 -1.92 6.49
N LEU A 124 -2.12 -1.44 5.48
CA LEU A 124 -2.68 -1.12 4.16
C LEU A 124 -3.24 -2.36 3.44
N MET A 125 -2.61 -3.53 3.59
CA MET A 125 -3.14 -4.79 3.04
C MET A 125 -4.50 -5.13 3.67
N ASP A 126 -4.62 -4.99 4.99
CA ASP A 126 -5.85 -5.27 5.72
C ASP A 126 -6.95 -4.28 5.31
N GLN A 127 -6.62 -2.98 5.23
CA GLN A 127 -7.55 -1.95 4.74
C GLN A 127 -7.99 -2.20 3.29
N GLN A 128 -7.05 -2.58 2.41
CA GLN A 128 -7.38 -2.88 1.02
C GLN A 128 -8.28 -4.12 0.91
N ARG A 129 -8.04 -5.15 1.73
CA ARG A 129 -8.88 -6.35 1.80
C ARG A 129 -10.30 -5.97 2.21
N ASP A 130 -10.45 -5.23 3.29
CA ASP A 130 -11.75 -4.81 3.80
C ASP A 130 -12.48 -3.94 2.77
N ARG A 131 -11.80 -2.97 2.17
CA ARG A 131 -12.34 -2.14 1.10
C ARG A 131 -12.89 -2.98 -0.05
N ILE A 132 -12.13 -3.97 -0.55
CA ILE A 132 -12.56 -4.85 -1.65
C ILE A 132 -13.81 -5.66 -1.27
N LEU A 133 -13.95 -6.06 -0.01
CA LEU A 133 -15.14 -6.78 0.46
C LEU A 133 -16.40 -5.92 0.45
N HIS A 134 -16.27 -4.59 0.58
CA HIS A 134 -17.39 -3.65 0.63
C HIS A 134 -17.65 -2.93 -0.71
N MET A 135 -16.85 -3.18 -1.75
CA MET A 135 -17.10 -2.62 -3.09
C MET A 135 -18.33 -3.26 -3.77
N PRO A 136 -18.98 -2.53 -4.71
CA PRO A 136 -19.91 -3.15 -5.65
C PRO A 136 -19.25 -4.30 -6.40
N PHE A 137 -20.01 -5.36 -6.63
CA PHE A 137 -19.54 -6.63 -7.19
C PHE A 137 -18.75 -6.46 -8.50
N GLU A 138 -19.18 -5.55 -9.37
CA GLU A 138 -18.55 -5.26 -10.66
C GLU A 138 -17.12 -4.70 -10.48
N LYS A 139 -16.90 -3.88 -9.45
CA LYS A 139 -15.57 -3.32 -9.13
C LYS A 139 -14.70 -4.33 -8.38
N GLN A 140 -15.32 -5.11 -7.50
CA GLN A 140 -14.65 -6.13 -6.70
C GLN A 140 -13.89 -7.15 -7.57
N GLN A 141 -14.46 -7.54 -8.71
CA GLN A 141 -13.83 -8.48 -9.65
C GLN A 141 -12.49 -7.97 -10.18
N GLY A 142 -12.47 -6.71 -10.65
CA GLY A 142 -11.27 -6.09 -11.21
C GLY A 142 -10.17 -5.95 -10.17
N GLU A 143 -10.52 -5.52 -8.95
CA GLU A 143 -9.55 -5.32 -7.86
C GLU A 143 -9.02 -6.64 -7.30
N LEU A 144 -9.84 -7.68 -7.15
CA LEU A 144 -9.37 -9.01 -6.74
C LEU A 144 -8.39 -9.59 -7.75
N LEU A 145 -8.71 -9.53 -9.05
CA LEU A 145 -7.78 -9.97 -10.10
C LEU A 145 -6.50 -9.14 -10.09
N ARG A 146 -6.62 -7.81 -10.00
CA ARG A 146 -5.48 -6.90 -9.92
C ARG A 146 -4.57 -7.25 -8.76
N ASN A 147 -5.10 -7.56 -7.58
CA ASN A 147 -4.29 -7.96 -6.44
C ASN A 147 -3.60 -9.30 -6.65
N VAL A 148 -4.30 -10.30 -7.17
CA VAL A 148 -3.70 -11.61 -7.50
C VAL A 148 -2.59 -11.47 -8.52
N PHE A 149 -2.76 -10.60 -9.52
CA PHE A 149 -1.75 -10.35 -10.55
C PHE A 149 -0.70 -9.31 -10.15
N ALA A 150 -0.95 -8.50 -9.13
CA ALA A 150 0.08 -7.69 -8.47
C ALA A 150 1.14 -8.59 -7.83
N PHE A 151 0.78 -9.85 -7.50
CA PHE A 151 1.71 -10.92 -7.11
C PHE A 151 2.59 -11.52 -8.23
N ARG A 152 2.57 -10.95 -9.43
CA ARG A 152 3.54 -11.30 -10.47
C ARG A 152 4.84 -10.50 -10.31
N PRO A 153 6.00 -11.10 -10.60
CA PRO A 153 7.25 -10.38 -10.79
C PRO A 153 7.08 -9.13 -11.66
N ASN A 154 7.83 -8.06 -11.38
CA ASN A 154 7.82 -6.86 -12.20
C ASN A 154 8.24 -7.21 -13.63
N GLY A 155 7.31 -7.08 -14.59
CA GLY A 155 7.54 -7.44 -15.99
C GLY A 155 6.48 -6.91 -16.95
N GLY A 156 5.82 -5.79 -16.63
CA GLY A 156 4.69 -5.34 -17.45
C GLY A 156 4.24 -3.88 -17.33
N ASP A 157 4.80 -3.04 -16.47
CA ASP A 157 4.20 -1.70 -16.27
C ASP A 157 4.44 -0.74 -17.46
N ARG A 158 5.29 -1.09 -18.44
CA ARG A 158 5.33 -0.49 -19.78
C ARG A 158 5.96 -1.46 -20.79
N GLY A 159 5.17 -2.30 -21.46
CA GLY A 159 5.53 -2.95 -22.74
C GLY A 159 6.92 -3.60 -22.86
N GLY A 160 7.57 -3.97 -21.75
CA GLY A 160 8.88 -4.60 -21.73
C GLY A 160 8.76 -6.12 -21.87
N PRO A 161 9.81 -6.79 -22.37
CA PRO A 161 9.81 -8.24 -22.56
C PRO A 161 9.44 -8.92 -21.23
N ALA A 162 8.48 -9.84 -21.31
CA ALA A 162 7.94 -10.59 -20.18
C ALA A 162 9.07 -11.03 -19.23
N GLY A 163 9.07 -10.45 -18.01
CA GLY A 163 9.86 -10.86 -16.85
C GLY A 163 11.14 -11.64 -17.15
N GLN A 164 12.08 -11.04 -17.89
CA GLN A 164 13.40 -11.66 -18.07
C GLN A 164 14.04 -11.81 -16.69
N LEU A 165 14.40 -13.04 -16.34
CA LEU A 165 15.23 -13.35 -15.17
C LEU A 165 16.44 -12.41 -15.18
N GLN A 166 16.67 -11.68 -14.09
CA GLN A 166 17.93 -10.99 -13.93
C GLN A 166 19.07 -12.01 -13.84
N ALA A 167 20.28 -11.59 -14.19
CA ALA A 167 21.47 -12.41 -14.07
C ALA A 167 21.64 -12.83 -12.60
N GLY A 168 21.28 -14.07 -12.27
CA GLY A 168 21.19 -14.56 -10.89
C GLY A 168 19.92 -15.36 -10.57
N GLY A 169 18.90 -15.33 -11.42
CA GLY A 169 17.68 -16.12 -11.24
C GLY A 169 16.67 -15.52 -10.27
N THR A 170 16.82 -14.25 -9.92
CA THR A 170 15.93 -13.48 -9.04
C THR A 170 14.94 -12.63 -9.84
N PHE A 171 13.85 -12.27 -9.18
CA PHE A 171 12.74 -11.48 -9.70
C PHE A 171 12.55 -10.23 -8.85
N PRO A 172 12.54 -9.03 -9.45
CA PRO A 172 12.22 -7.81 -8.73
C PRO A 172 10.74 -7.81 -8.31
N TRP A 173 10.50 -7.59 -7.03
CA TRP A 173 9.21 -7.55 -6.37
C TRP A 173 8.98 -6.18 -5.74
N ASP A 174 7.81 -5.58 -6.01
CA ASP A 174 7.41 -4.28 -5.46
C ASP A 174 6.31 -4.48 -4.41
N PRO A 175 6.63 -4.35 -3.10
CA PRO A 175 5.64 -4.51 -2.02
C PRO A 175 4.50 -3.49 -2.07
N LEU A 176 4.68 -2.35 -2.73
CA LEU A 176 3.67 -1.28 -2.80
C LEU A 176 2.72 -1.45 -3.99
N ARG A 177 3.01 -2.38 -4.90
CA ARG A 177 2.25 -2.60 -6.14
C ARG A 177 0.74 -2.77 -5.92
N PRO A 178 0.24 -3.50 -4.91
CA PRO A 178 -1.20 -3.65 -4.68
C PRO A 178 -1.95 -2.32 -4.48
N PHE A 179 -1.26 -1.32 -3.93
CA PHE A 179 -1.85 -0.04 -3.57
C PHE A 179 -1.75 1.01 -4.68
N ARG A 180 -0.91 0.78 -5.70
CA ARG A 180 -0.61 1.77 -6.74
C ARG A 180 -1.68 1.83 -7.80
N ALA A 181 -2.45 2.91 -7.85
CA ALA A 181 -3.41 3.15 -8.93
C ALA A 181 -2.72 3.33 -10.29
N ALA A 182 -3.49 3.13 -11.37
CA ALA A 182 -3.03 3.42 -12.72
C ALA A 182 -2.79 4.92 -12.92
N GLU A 183 -3.65 5.74 -12.31
CA GLU A 183 -3.60 7.20 -12.33
C GLU A 183 -3.85 7.74 -10.93
N TYR A 184 -3.27 8.91 -10.67
CA TYR A 184 -3.44 9.65 -9.43
C TYR A 184 -4.00 11.03 -9.74
N HIS A 185 -4.97 11.46 -8.93
CA HIS A 185 -5.69 12.71 -9.13
C HIS A 185 -5.60 13.59 -7.88
N GLU A 186 -4.96 14.76 -8.03
CA GLU A 186 -4.92 15.79 -6.98
C GLU A 186 -6.26 16.52 -6.85
N GLN A 187 -7.07 16.52 -7.91
CA GLN A 187 -8.43 17.05 -7.94
C GLN A 187 -9.41 15.91 -8.10
N VAL A 188 -10.44 15.88 -7.26
CA VAL A 188 -11.40 14.77 -7.20
C VAL A 188 -12.83 15.26 -7.33
N ASP A 189 -13.65 14.42 -7.96
CA ASP A 189 -15.09 14.50 -7.93
C ASP A 189 -15.60 13.47 -6.92
N LEU A 190 -16.31 13.92 -5.88
CA LEU A 190 -16.86 13.05 -4.84
C LEU A 190 -18.26 13.52 -4.44
N SER A 191 -19.21 12.58 -4.39
CA SER A 191 -20.55 12.83 -3.88
C SER A 191 -20.95 11.70 -2.94
N VAL A 192 -21.02 12.02 -1.64
CA VAL A 192 -21.44 11.13 -0.57
C VAL A 192 -22.55 11.83 0.19
N GLN A 193 -23.72 11.19 0.32
CA GLN A 193 -24.85 11.70 1.07
C GLN A 193 -25.23 10.69 2.15
N ASN A 194 -25.23 11.12 3.41
CA ASN A 194 -25.53 10.29 4.58
C ASN A 194 -24.77 8.95 4.59
N GLY A 195 -23.49 8.99 4.21
CA GLY A 195 -22.60 7.82 4.21
C GLY A 195 -21.78 7.75 5.48
N THR A 196 -21.21 6.58 5.78
CA THR A 196 -20.23 6.47 6.88
C THR A 196 -18.89 7.07 6.46
N LEU A 197 -18.10 7.53 7.43
CA LEU A 197 -16.74 8.04 7.17
C LEU A 197 -15.91 7.02 6.37
N LEU A 198 -15.91 5.75 6.78
CA LEU A 198 -15.17 4.69 6.09
C LEU A 198 -15.57 4.57 4.62
N SER A 199 -16.87 4.57 4.32
CA SER A 199 -17.36 4.53 2.94
C SER A 199 -16.93 5.75 2.12
N ALA A 200 -16.83 6.92 2.76
CA ALA A 200 -16.37 8.14 2.12
C ALA A 200 -14.86 8.12 1.84
N LEU A 201 -14.04 7.61 2.78
CA LEU A 201 -12.60 7.44 2.58
C LEU A 201 -12.31 6.42 1.46
N ASP A 202 -13.08 5.31 1.41
CA ASP A 202 -12.97 4.31 0.34
C ASP A 202 -13.33 4.87 -1.04
N ALA A 203 -14.38 5.71 -1.09
CA ALA A 203 -14.77 6.41 -2.30
C ALA A 203 -13.70 7.43 -2.72
N LEU A 204 -13.08 8.13 -1.76
CA LEU A 204 -11.99 9.06 -2.01
C LEU A 204 -10.71 8.37 -2.47
N TRP A 205 -10.36 7.20 -1.93
CA TRP A 205 -9.28 6.36 -2.46
C TRP A 205 -9.61 5.95 -3.90
N GLY A 206 -10.85 5.52 -4.16
CA GLY A 206 -11.30 5.18 -5.52
C GLY A 206 -11.18 6.34 -6.52
N ALA A 207 -11.51 7.56 -6.10
CA ALA A 207 -11.51 8.75 -6.95
C ALA A 207 -10.11 9.36 -7.15
N SER A 208 -9.26 9.32 -6.11
CA SER A 208 -7.93 9.96 -6.13
C SER A 208 -6.81 9.02 -6.59
N GLY A 209 -6.99 7.71 -6.46
CA GLY A 209 -5.95 6.71 -6.66
C GLY A 209 -4.95 6.60 -5.49
N TYR A 210 -4.92 7.57 -4.57
CA TYR A 210 -4.09 7.52 -3.37
C TYR A 210 -4.78 6.71 -2.27
N PRO A 211 -4.06 5.86 -1.52
CA PRO A 211 -4.62 5.25 -0.32
C PRO A 211 -5.04 6.31 0.69
N VAL A 212 -6.29 6.24 1.12
CA VAL A 212 -6.87 7.08 2.16
C VAL A 212 -7.53 6.14 3.16
N VAL A 213 -6.99 6.07 4.38
CA VAL A 213 -7.38 5.03 5.36
C VAL A 213 -7.48 5.60 6.77
N ALA A 214 -8.36 5.01 7.59
CA ALA A 214 -8.56 5.39 8.99
C ALA A 214 -7.63 4.58 9.90
N GLU A 215 -6.82 5.24 10.74
CA GLU A 215 -5.80 4.60 11.60
C GLU A 215 -6.39 3.70 12.69
N GLU A 216 -7.65 3.90 13.02
CA GLU A 216 -8.39 3.15 14.02
C GLU A 216 -9.85 2.97 13.53
N ASP A 217 -10.65 2.23 14.29
CA ASP A 217 -12.08 2.12 14.02
C ASP A 217 -12.78 3.47 14.28
N LEU A 218 -12.86 4.28 13.22
CA LEU A 218 -13.45 5.61 13.24
C LEU A 218 -14.90 5.54 12.77
N GLN A 219 -15.79 5.99 13.65
CA GLN A 219 -17.23 6.01 13.43
C GLN A 219 -17.70 7.44 13.18
N GLY A 220 -18.72 7.58 12.34
CA GLY A 220 -19.35 8.87 12.05
C GLY A 220 -19.99 8.89 10.68
N ASP A 221 -21.07 9.66 10.58
CA ASP A 221 -21.76 9.90 9.32
C ASP A 221 -21.28 11.22 8.71
N VAL A 222 -21.11 11.23 7.39
CA VAL A 222 -20.61 12.37 6.63
C VAL A 222 -21.46 12.57 5.39
N SER A 223 -21.53 13.83 4.96
CA SER A 223 -22.03 14.21 3.64
C SER A 223 -21.05 15.18 3.02
N VAL A 224 -20.57 14.88 1.82
CA VAL A 224 -19.64 15.73 1.09
C VAL A 224 -20.02 15.76 -0.38
N GLU A 225 -20.07 16.96 -0.94
CA GLU A 225 -20.08 17.18 -2.38
C GLU A 225 -18.81 17.96 -2.74
N ALA A 226 -18.08 17.43 -3.70
CA ALA A 226 -16.84 17.98 -4.23
C ALA A 226 -16.83 17.80 -5.75
N LYS A 227 -16.50 18.87 -6.48
CA LYS A 227 -16.35 18.85 -7.94
C LYS A 227 -15.01 19.47 -8.31
N GLN A 228 -14.09 18.66 -8.83
CA GLN A 228 -12.72 19.05 -9.18
C GLN A 228 -12.02 19.79 -8.02
N GLU A 229 -12.30 19.36 -6.80
CA GLU A 229 -11.70 19.98 -5.61
C GLU A 229 -10.41 19.27 -5.24
N ALA A 230 -9.47 20.02 -4.65
CA ALA A 230 -8.23 19.43 -4.17
C ALA A 230 -8.51 18.33 -3.14
N LEU A 231 -7.84 17.19 -3.30
CA LEU A 231 -7.97 16.01 -2.42
C LEU A 231 -7.91 16.39 -0.93
N GLU A 232 -6.98 17.25 -0.57
CA GLU A 232 -6.77 17.70 0.82
C GLU A 232 -7.90 18.57 1.34
N THR A 233 -8.49 19.41 0.48
CA THR A 233 -9.71 20.15 0.81
C THR A 233 -10.88 19.20 1.05
N VAL A 234 -10.99 18.11 0.29
CA VAL A 234 -12.01 17.09 0.52
C VAL A 234 -11.76 16.33 1.82
N LEU A 235 -10.51 16.01 2.14
CA LEU A 235 -10.14 15.43 3.43
C LEU A 235 -10.49 16.35 4.60
N ASP A 236 -10.25 17.66 4.48
CA ASP A 236 -10.66 18.65 5.49
C ASP A 236 -12.17 18.67 5.69
N LYS A 237 -12.95 18.63 4.60
CA LYS A 237 -14.42 18.56 4.66
C LYS A 237 -14.92 17.29 5.33
N LEU A 238 -14.25 16.15 5.12
CA LEU A 238 -14.60 14.87 5.75
C LEU A 238 -14.22 14.82 7.23
N CYS A 239 -13.03 15.32 7.58
CA CYS A 239 -12.46 15.17 8.92
C CYS A 239 -12.99 16.21 9.92
N THR A 240 -13.21 17.45 9.49
CA THR A 240 -13.57 18.57 10.38
C THR A 240 -14.86 18.33 11.16
N PRO A 241 -15.97 17.85 10.56
CA PRO A 241 -17.24 17.63 11.29
C PRO A 241 -17.13 16.59 12.41
N LEU A 242 -16.19 15.64 12.27
CA LEU A 242 -15.96 14.56 13.23
C LEU A 242 -14.81 14.85 14.20
N ASN A 243 -14.27 16.07 14.17
CA ASN A 243 -13.09 16.48 14.93
C ASN A 243 -11.90 15.52 14.72
N LEU A 244 -11.71 15.06 13.49
CA LEU A 244 -10.60 14.21 13.08
C LEU A 244 -9.50 15.05 12.42
N LYS A 245 -8.32 14.45 12.29
CA LYS A 245 -7.19 15.01 11.54
C LYS A 245 -6.73 13.99 10.52
N TRP A 246 -6.17 14.50 9.43
CA TRP A 246 -5.49 13.69 8.44
C TRP A 246 -4.03 14.11 8.35
N ARG A 247 -3.17 13.18 7.96
CA ARG A 247 -1.74 13.39 7.73
C ARG A 247 -1.32 12.72 6.43
N ARG A 248 -0.43 13.39 5.69
CA ARG A 248 0.17 12.88 4.47
C ARG A 248 1.45 12.11 4.82
N VAL A 249 1.54 10.85 4.41
CA VAL A 249 2.69 9.97 4.68
C VAL A 249 3.27 9.46 3.37
N TYR A 250 4.60 9.46 3.28
CA TYR A 250 5.35 8.84 2.19
C TYR A 250 5.99 7.55 2.68
N LEU A 251 5.48 6.42 2.22
CA LEU A 251 6.02 5.10 2.53
C LEU A 251 7.10 4.75 1.52
N VAL A 252 8.32 4.47 1.98
CA VAL A 252 9.48 4.11 1.15
C VAL A 252 9.97 2.70 1.48
N VAL A 253 10.03 1.84 0.47
CA VAL A 253 10.45 0.43 0.63
C VAL A 253 11.48 0.03 -0.43
N PRO A 254 12.40 -0.90 -0.12
CA PRO A 254 13.24 -1.51 -1.13
C PRO A 254 12.40 -2.37 -2.09
N LEU A 255 12.85 -2.48 -3.35
CA LEU A 255 12.43 -3.61 -4.17
C LEU A 255 13.07 -4.88 -3.61
N GLU A 256 12.27 -5.92 -3.42
CA GLU A 256 12.78 -7.22 -2.99
C GLU A 256 13.27 -8.00 -4.21
N GLU A 257 14.42 -8.65 -4.09
CA GLU A 257 14.83 -9.67 -5.06
C GLU A 257 14.39 -11.03 -4.57
N LEU A 258 13.39 -11.61 -5.24
CA LEU A 258 12.83 -12.90 -4.86
C LEU A 258 13.34 -14.00 -5.77
N ASN A 259 13.73 -15.14 -5.19
CA ASN A 259 13.98 -16.36 -5.95
C ASN A 259 12.63 -17.02 -6.39
N ARG A 260 12.71 -18.05 -7.23
CA ARG A 260 11.51 -18.75 -7.76
C ARG A 260 10.57 -19.26 -6.67
N ASP A 261 11.11 -19.81 -5.58
CA ASP A 261 10.31 -20.39 -4.49
C ASP A 261 9.62 -19.29 -3.69
N GLN A 262 10.31 -18.17 -3.43
CA GLN A 262 9.73 -17.00 -2.78
C GLN A 262 8.61 -16.38 -3.63
N VAL A 263 8.80 -16.28 -4.95
CA VAL A 263 7.73 -15.83 -5.85
C VAL A 263 6.52 -16.77 -5.77
N ALA A 264 6.74 -18.09 -5.80
CA ALA A 264 5.66 -19.06 -5.67
C ALA A 264 4.92 -18.93 -4.32
N GLN A 265 5.65 -18.73 -3.22
CA GLN A 265 5.07 -18.49 -1.90
C GLN A 265 4.21 -17.22 -1.86
N ARG A 266 4.71 -16.10 -2.41
CA ARG A 266 3.94 -14.84 -2.47
C ARG A 266 2.68 -14.98 -3.32
N MET A 267 2.77 -15.65 -4.47
CA MET A 267 1.61 -15.95 -5.31
C MET A 267 0.59 -16.81 -4.56
N ASN A 268 1.04 -17.84 -3.83
CA ASN A 268 0.17 -18.69 -3.01
C ASN A 268 -0.48 -17.90 -1.86
N GLN A 269 0.22 -16.96 -1.23
CA GLN A 269 -0.37 -16.06 -0.23
C GLN A 269 -1.48 -15.19 -0.83
N GLY A 270 -1.22 -14.55 -1.98
CA GLY A 270 -2.23 -13.77 -2.70
C GLY A 270 -3.44 -14.60 -3.13
N TRP A 271 -3.19 -15.83 -3.61
CA TRP A 271 -4.24 -16.79 -3.94
C TRP A 271 -5.08 -17.18 -2.72
N ASN A 272 -4.44 -17.46 -1.60
CA ASN A 272 -5.14 -17.81 -0.36
C ASN A 272 -6.01 -16.65 0.13
N MET A 273 -5.47 -15.43 0.15
CA MET A 273 -6.20 -14.22 0.51
C MET A 273 -7.44 -14.01 -0.36
N MET A 274 -7.34 -14.22 -1.68
CA MET A 274 -8.49 -14.11 -2.59
C MET A 274 -9.63 -15.06 -2.17
N TRP A 275 -9.30 -16.31 -1.88
CA TRP A 275 -10.28 -17.32 -1.49
C TRP A 275 -10.85 -17.08 -0.10
N ASP A 276 -10.03 -16.63 0.85
CA ASP A 276 -10.51 -16.25 2.18
C ASP A 276 -11.51 -15.09 2.06
N SER A 277 -11.20 -14.09 1.23
CA SER A 277 -12.13 -13.01 0.91
C SER A 277 -13.40 -13.50 0.22
N PHE A 278 -13.29 -14.44 -0.73
CA PHE A 278 -14.46 -15.07 -1.36
C PHE A 278 -15.37 -15.74 -0.32
N PHE A 279 -14.81 -16.51 0.62
CA PHE A 279 -15.61 -17.20 1.64
C PHE A 279 -16.17 -16.27 2.72
N SER A 280 -15.64 -15.06 2.88
CA SER A 280 -16.23 -14.01 3.71
C SER A 280 -17.48 -13.36 3.10
N LEU A 281 -17.73 -13.52 1.80
CA LEU A 281 -18.94 -13.01 1.15
C LEU A 281 -20.17 -13.84 1.54
N ASP A 282 -21.37 -13.24 1.42
CA ASP A 282 -22.62 -13.98 1.58
C ASP A 282 -22.86 -14.97 0.43
N ALA A 283 -23.75 -15.96 0.63
CA ALA A 283 -23.97 -17.01 -0.36
C ALA A 283 -24.44 -16.47 -1.74
N PRO A 284 -25.35 -15.48 -1.84
CA PRO A 284 -25.71 -14.86 -3.11
C PRO A 284 -24.52 -14.19 -3.83
N ALA A 285 -23.68 -13.45 -3.13
CA ALA A 285 -22.50 -12.80 -3.72
C ALA A 285 -21.46 -13.82 -4.18
N ARG A 286 -21.22 -14.88 -3.39
CA ARG A 286 -20.35 -16.00 -3.80
C ARG A 286 -20.83 -16.66 -5.08
N GLN A 287 -22.14 -16.89 -5.20
CA GLN A 287 -22.70 -17.51 -6.40
C GLN A 287 -22.53 -16.62 -7.65
N LYS A 288 -22.72 -15.30 -7.52
CA LYS A 288 -22.43 -14.35 -8.60
C LYS A 288 -20.96 -14.41 -9.00
N TRP A 289 -20.05 -14.45 -8.03
CA TRP A 289 -18.60 -14.52 -8.26
C TRP A 289 -18.21 -15.79 -9.03
N LEU A 290 -18.73 -16.94 -8.62
CA LEU A 290 -18.51 -18.21 -9.31
C LEU A 290 -19.04 -18.19 -10.75
N GLN A 291 -20.26 -17.68 -10.96
CA GLN A 291 -20.85 -17.58 -12.29
C GLN A 291 -20.03 -16.66 -13.21
N TRP A 292 -19.58 -15.52 -12.69
CA TRP A 292 -18.70 -14.62 -13.42
C TRP A 292 -17.38 -15.30 -13.79
N GLY A 293 -16.71 -15.96 -12.83
CA GLY A 293 -15.43 -16.64 -13.08
C GLY A 293 -15.56 -17.74 -14.13
N ILE A 294 -16.65 -18.52 -14.08
CA ILE A 294 -16.96 -19.55 -15.08
C ILE A 294 -17.20 -18.92 -16.45
N SER A 295 -18.02 -17.86 -16.52
CA SER A 295 -18.33 -17.15 -17.76
C SER A 295 -17.06 -16.56 -18.41
N MET A 296 -16.19 -15.95 -17.60
CA MET A 296 -14.91 -15.42 -18.05
C MET A 296 -14.04 -16.51 -18.67
N LEU A 297 -13.88 -17.66 -18.01
CA LEU A 297 -13.09 -18.77 -18.54
C LEU A 297 -13.71 -19.39 -19.80
N GLN A 298 -15.05 -19.46 -19.87
CA GLN A 298 -15.77 -19.93 -21.06
C GLN A 298 -15.62 -18.97 -22.26
N SER A 299 -15.39 -17.68 -22.02
CA SER A 299 -15.21 -16.69 -23.07
C SER A 299 -13.83 -16.75 -23.75
N ILE A 300 -12.88 -17.50 -23.20
CA ILE A 300 -11.52 -17.63 -23.76
C ILE A 300 -11.60 -18.43 -25.08
N PRO A 301 -11.14 -17.86 -26.21
CA PRO A 301 -11.16 -18.56 -27.49
C PRO A 301 -10.31 -19.85 -27.46
N PRO A 302 -10.72 -20.94 -28.15
CA PRO A 302 -9.99 -22.21 -28.14
C PRO A 302 -8.51 -22.10 -28.54
N ALA A 303 -8.18 -21.21 -29.48
CA ALA A 303 -6.79 -20.95 -29.87
C ALA A 303 -5.96 -20.36 -28.73
N GLN A 304 -6.54 -19.49 -27.90
CA GLN A 304 -5.88 -18.93 -26.73
C GLN A 304 -5.79 -19.96 -25.60
N VAL A 305 -6.81 -20.81 -25.42
CA VAL A 305 -6.73 -21.93 -24.47
C VAL A 305 -5.55 -22.85 -24.79
N ALA A 306 -5.34 -23.19 -26.06
CA ALA A 306 -4.20 -23.99 -26.49
C ALA A 306 -2.85 -23.33 -26.16
N GLN A 307 -2.74 -22.01 -26.37
CA GLN A 307 -1.55 -21.24 -26.00
C GLN A 307 -1.34 -21.19 -24.48
N ILE A 308 -2.41 -20.99 -23.70
CA ILE A 308 -2.37 -20.96 -22.23
C ILE A 308 -1.85 -22.29 -21.70
N ARG A 309 -2.35 -23.43 -22.20
CA ARG A 309 -1.90 -24.77 -21.79
C ARG A 309 -0.41 -25.03 -22.04
N GLN A 310 0.15 -24.40 -23.09
CA GLN A 310 1.57 -24.49 -23.41
C GLN A 310 2.44 -23.52 -22.60
N SER A 311 1.84 -22.60 -21.84
CA SER A 311 2.58 -21.63 -21.04
C SER A 311 3.11 -22.23 -19.73
N GLU A 312 4.19 -21.66 -19.22
CA GLU A 312 4.72 -21.99 -17.88
C GLU A 312 3.74 -21.66 -16.73
N PHE A 313 2.68 -20.91 -17.03
CA PHE A 313 1.65 -20.51 -16.07
C PHE A 313 0.58 -21.59 -15.86
N ALA A 314 0.26 -22.39 -16.88
CA ALA A 314 -0.73 -23.45 -16.82
C ALA A 314 -0.51 -24.47 -15.68
N PRO A 315 0.67 -25.09 -15.52
CA PRO A 315 0.88 -26.08 -14.45
C PRO A 315 0.69 -25.47 -13.05
N ARG A 316 1.04 -24.20 -12.86
CA ARG A 316 0.85 -23.50 -11.58
C ARG A 316 -0.62 -23.26 -11.25
N MET A 317 -1.43 -22.93 -12.26
CA MET A 317 -2.88 -22.77 -12.08
C MET A 317 -3.57 -24.10 -11.78
N VAL A 318 -3.12 -25.19 -12.41
CA VAL A 318 -3.59 -26.55 -12.10
C VAL A 318 -3.25 -26.93 -10.67
N GLU A 319 -2.03 -26.64 -10.21
CA GLU A 319 -1.61 -26.88 -8.84
C GLU A 319 -2.44 -26.06 -7.86
N ALA A 320 -2.61 -24.75 -8.10
CA ALA A 320 -3.40 -23.85 -7.25
C ALA A 320 -4.88 -24.27 -7.16
N ALA A 321 -5.48 -24.72 -8.28
CA ALA A 321 -6.84 -25.26 -8.31
C ALA A 321 -6.94 -26.59 -7.54
N THR A 322 -5.93 -27.45 -7.65
CA THR A 322 -5.87 -28.72 -6.90
C THR A 322 -5.75 -28.48 -5.40
N GLN A 323 -4.80 -27.63 -5.00
CA GLN A 323 -4.59 -27.24 -3.60
C GLN A 323 -5.86 -26.62 -3.00
N LEU A 324 -6.54 -25.75 -3.76
CA LEU A 324 -7.83 -25.20 -3.37
C LEU A 324 -8.85 -26.30 -3.02
N VAL A 325 -9.05 -27.28 -3.91
CA VAL A 325 -10.03 -28.34 -3.65
C VAL A 325 -9.63 -29.15 -2.41
N THR A 326 -8.34 -29.42 -2.20
CA THR A 326 -7.88 -30.22 -1.05
C THR A 326 -8.04 -29.54 0.31
N ARG A 327 -7.93 -28.20 0.39
CA ARG A 327 -8.03 -27.46 1.66
C ARG A 327 -9.46 -27.17 2.12
N LEU A 328 -10.43 -27.27 1.22
CA LEU A 328 -11.81 -26.89 1.49
C LEU A 328 -12.61 -28.01 2.16
N ASN A 329 -13.53 -27.62 3.04
CA ASN A 329 -14.47 -28.57 3.63
C ASN A 329 -15.43 -29.14 2.55
N PRO A 330 -16.16 -30.24 2.81
CA PRO A 330 -16.99 -30.88 1.79
C PRO A 330 -18.06 -29.98 1.18
N GLN A 331 -18.62 -29.03 1.94
CA GLN A 331 -19.63 -28.10 1.45
C GLN A 331 -19.02 -27.05 0.53
N GLN A 332 -17.93 -26.41 0.96
CA GLN A 332 -17.17 -25.44 0.16
C GLN A 332 -16.63 -26.08 -1.13
N ARG A 333 -16.16 -27.32 -1.07
CA ARG A 333 -15.74 -28.08 -2.26
C ARG A 333 -16.84 -28.20 -3.29
N ARG A 334 -18.06 -28.53 -2.88
CA ARG A 334 -19.21 -28.63 -3.81
C ARG A 334 -19.56 -27.29 -4.42
N GLU A 335 -19.48 -26.21 -3.62
CA GLU A 335 -19.74 -24.85 -4.07
C GLU A 335 -18.75 -24.42 -5.17
N VAL A 336 -17.44 -24.64 -4.98
CA VAL A 336 -16.42 -24.19 -5.94
C VAL A 336 -16.11 -25.20 -7.06
N ALA A 337 -16.62 -26.44 -6.97
CA ALA A 337 -16.30 -27.51 -7.93
C ALA A 337 -16.51 -27.12 -9.41
N PRO A 338 -17.61 -26.43 -9.80
CA PRO A 338 -17.80 -26.04 -11.20
C PRO A 338 -16.71 -25.10 -11.72
N LEU A 339 -16.25 -24.15 -10.90
CA LEU A 339 -15.17 -23.24 -11.26
C LEU A 339 -13.82 -23.97 -11.30
N ALA A 340 -13.55 -24.84 -10.32
CA ALA A 340 -12.32 -25.66 -10.32
C ALA A 340 -12.23 -26.55 -11.56
N GLN A 341 -13.34 -27.16 -11.98
CA GLN A 341 -13.41 -27.95 -13.21
C GLN A 341 -13.15 -27.10 -14.46
N MET A 342 -13.64 -25.86 -14.49
CA MET A 342 -13.38 -24.94 -15.60
C MET A 342 -11.91 -24.46 -15.63
N LEU A 343 -11.31 -24.21 -14.47
CA LEU A 343 -9.88 -23.92 -14.40
C LEU A 343 -9.05 -25.10 -14.94
N LEU A 344 -9.37 -26.33 -14.53
CA LEU A 344 -8.69 -27.52 -15.03
C LEU A 344 -8.93 -27.73 -16.53
N SER A 345 -10.10 -27.37 -17.08
CA SER A 345 -10.34 -27.50 -18.52
C SER A 345 -9.57 -26.46 -19.34
N VAL A 346 -9.36 -25.24 -18.83
CA VAL A 346 -8.59 -24.20 -19.51
C VAL A 346 -7.09 -24.42 -19.36
N PHE A 347 -6.61 -24.70 -18.14
CA PHE A 347 -5.19 -24.75 -17.82
C PHE A 347 -4.60 -26.18 -17.83
N GLY A 348 -5.42 -27.22 -17.70
CA GLY A 348 -4.97 -28.60 -17.78
C GLY A 348 -4.60 -29.01 -19.20
N GLY A 349 -3.43 -29.63 -19.35
CA GLY A 349 -3.13 -30.45 -20.52
C GLY A 349 -3.95 -31.75 -20.45
N GLN A 350 -4.43 -32.24 -21.59
CA GLN A 350 -5.03 -33.57 -21.67
C GLN A 350 -4.04 -34.65 -21.28
#